data_AF-A0A1J5X554-F1
#
_entry.id   AF-A0A1J5X554-F1
#
_cell.length_a   1.000
_cell.length_b   1.000
_cell.length_c   1.000
_cell.angle_alpha   90.00
_cell.angle_beta   90.00
_cell.angle_gamma   90.00
#
_symmetry.space_group_name_H-M   'P 1'
#
loop_
_entity.id
_entity.type
_entity.pdbx_description
1 polymer ?
#
loop_
_entity_poly.entity_id
_entity_poly.type
_entity_poly.pdbx_seq_one_letter_code
_entity_poly.pdbx_strand_id
1 'polypeptide(L)'
;MHEENVMSEFVLYADEAEHIAKILETKNKGTGVGKVKKMNIDNYAAGILPKLKLHKENVMEEFSLSADRAGHIAEILVMKDKSIFIGKVWRISFERYAKNIENKFDFTVITQDDQE
;
A
#
# COMPACT_ATOMS: atom_id res chain seq x y z
N MET A 1 3.89 4.08 29.39
CA MET A 1 2.96 3.90 28.26
C MET A 1 3.84 3.60 27.07
N HIS A 2 3.81 2.37 26.55
CA HIS A 2 4.58 2.06 25.36
C HIS A 2 3.93 2.82 24.21
N GLU A 3 4.62 3.84 23.72
CA GLU A 3 4.39 4.37 22.39
C GLU A 3 4.49 3.16 21.46
N GLU A 4 3.35 2.66 20.98
CA GLU A 4 3.36 1.65 19.95
C GLU A 4 4.27 2.19 18.84
N ASN A 5 5.19 1.36 18.36
CA ASN A 5 6.18 1.74 17.35
C ASN A 5 5.46 1.99 16.01
N VAL A 6 4.79 3.15 15.89
CA VAL A 6 4.06 3.59 14.71
C VAL A 6 5.03 4.34 13.83
N MET A 7 5.26 3.82 12.63
CA MET A 7 6.07 4.49 11.63
C MET A 7 5.33 5.72 11.12
N SER A 8 5.97 6.89 11.18
CA SER A 8 5.33 8.14 10.75
C SER A 8 5.12 8.19 9.24
N GLU A 9 6.08 7.70 8.46
CA GLU A 9 6.03 7.75 7.00
C GLU A 9 6.72 6.52 6.40
N PHE A 10 6.08 5.92 5.39
CA PHE A 10 6.60 4.82 4.60
C PHE A 10 6.51 5.16 3.12
N VAL A 11 7.65 5.46 2.49
CA VAL A 11 7.72 5.86 1.08
C VAL A 11 8.47 4.79 0.29
N LEU A 12 7.89 4.32 -0.81
CA LEU A 12 8.57 3.46 -1.77
C LEU A 12 8.47 4.04 -3.18
N TYR A 13 9.59 4.01 -3.89
CA TYR A 13 9.72 4.48 -5.26
C TYR A 13 10.57 3.53 -6.07
N ALA A 14 10.13 3.18 -7.27
CA ALA A 14 10.96 2.42 -8.21
C ALA A 14 10.57 2.73 -9.66
N ASP A 15 11.53 3.29 -10.42
CA ASP A 15 11.35 3.57 -11.85
C ASP A 15 11.57 2.37 -12.75
N GLU A 16 12.25 1.34 -12.25
CA GLU A 16 12.61 0.14 -13.00
C GLU A 16 12.17 -1.11 -12.23
N ALA A 17 11.62 -2.08 -12.95
CA ALA A 17 11.17 -3.35 -12.36
C ALA A 17 12.32 -4.11 -11.65
N GLU A 18 13.55 -3.95 -12.15
CA GLU A 18 14.74 -4.60 -11.61
C GLU A 18 15.05 -4.17 -10.17
N HIS A 19 14.66 -2.95 -9.77
CA HIS A 19 14.84 -2.45 -8.40
C HIS A 19 14.05 -3.27 -7.37
N ILE A 20 12.93 -3.87 -7.78
CA ILE A 20 12.06 -4.63 -6.89
C ILE A 20 12.16 -6.14 -7.08
N ALA A 21 12.80 -6.60 -8.16
CA ALA A 21 12.85 -8.02 -8.54
C ALA A 21 13.29 -8.94 -7.39
N LYS A 22 14.36 -8.59 -6.66
CA LYS A 22 14.84 -9.39 -5.52
C LYS A 22 13.84 -9.45 -4.35
N ILE A 23 13.09 -8.37 -4.12
CA ILE A 23 12.03 -8.33 -3.10
C ILE A 23 10.88 -9.25 -3.54
N LEU A 24 10.57 -9.25 -4.84
CA LEU A 24 9.56 -10.12 -5.42
C LEU A 24 9.94 -11.60 -5.42
N GLU A 25 11.22 -11.92 -5.56
CA GLU A 25 11.74 -13.30 -5.50
C GLU A 25 11.82 -13.85 -4.07
N THR A 26 11.83 -12.98 -3.07
CA THR A 26 11.94 -13.38 -1.67
C THR A 26 10.73 -14.24 -1.26
N LYS A 27 11.01 -15.49 -0.86
CA LYS A 27 10.01 -16.49 -0.39
C LYS A 27 9.34 -16.11 0.94
N ASN A 28 9.92 -15.17 1.70
CA ASN A 28 9.32 -14.71 2.95
C ASN A 28 8.02 -13.97 2.66
N LYS A 29 6.90 -14.52 3.17
CA LYS A 29 5.55 -13.97 3.04
C LYS A 29 5.31 -12.77 3.98
N GLY A 30 6.16 -11.76 3.90
CA GLY A 30 5.93 -10.47 4.54
C GLY A 30 6.72 -10.27 5.83
N THR A 31 7.78 -9.48 5.72
CA THR A 31 8.22 -8.64 6.82
C THR A 31 7.06 -7.71 7.17
N GLY A 32 6.50 -7.84 8.37
CA GLY A 32 5.46 -6.93 8.82
C GLY A 32 6.01 -5.52 8.91
N VAL A 33 5.35 -4.55 8.27
CA VAL A 33 5.73 -3.12 8.35
C VAL A 33 5.24 -2.50 9.66
N GLY A 34 4.30 -3.16 10.34
CA GLY A 34 3.71 -2.67 11.59
C GLY A 34 2.54 -1.72 11.34
N LYS A 35 2.43 -0.68 12.16
CA LYS A 35 1.47 0.43 12.00
C LYS A 35 2.19 1.59 11.29
N VAL A 36 1.53 2.19 10.30
CA VAL A 36 2.05 3.30 9.49
C VAL A 36 1.04 4.44 9.56
N LYS A 37 1.49 5.69 9.69
CA LYS A 37 0.59 6.87 9.60
C LYS A 37 0.37 7.32 8.17
N LYS A 38 1.43 7.41 7.36
CA LYS A 38 1.38 7.85 5.96
C LYS A 38 2.14 6.89 5.05
N MET A 39 1.52 6.51 3.94
CA MET A 39 2.12 5.62 2.96
C MET A 39 2.06 6.23 1.56
N ASN A 40 3.21 6.39 0.90
CA ASN A 40 3.30 6.87 -0.46
C ASN A 40 4.07 5.88 -1.34
N ILE A 41 3.47 5.45 -2.44
CA ILE A 41 4.00 4.39 -3.30
C ILE A 41 3.96 4.82 -4.77
N ASP A 42 5.12 4.80 -5.42
CA ASP A 42 5.27 5.29 -6.78
C ASP A 42 5.84 4.23 -7.74
N ASN A 43 5.25 4.19 -8.93
CA ASN A 43 5.70 3.40 -10.07
C ASN A 43 5.81 1.91 -9.74
N TYR A 44 6.90 1.24 -10.11
CA TYR A 44 7.05 -0.21 -9.92
C TYR A 44 6.97 -0.62 -8.45
N ALA A 45 7.21 0.29 -7.49
CA ALA A 45 7.11 -0.02 -6.07
C ALA A 45 5.73 -0.56 -5.66
N ALA A 46 4.68 -0.28 -6.44
CA ALA A 46 3.36 -0.87 -6.27
C ALA A 46 3.42 -2.41 -6.19
N GLY A 47 4.25 -3.08 -6.99
CA GLY A 47 4.41 -4.54 -6.97
C GLY A 47 4.86 -5.13 -5.63
N ILE A 48 5.43 -4.31 -4.74
CA ILE A 48 5.83 -4.73 -3.39
C ILE A 48 4.61 -4.82 -2.46
N LEU A 49 3.54 -4.05 -2.68
CA LEU A 49 2.39 -3.96 -1.77
C LEU A 49 1.77 -5.30 -1.39
N PRO A 50 1.51 -6.25 -2.31
CA PRO A 50 0.99 -7.57 -1.97
C PRO A 50 1.87 -8.39 -1.02
N LYS A 51 3.14 -8.03 -0.88
CA LYS A 51 4.10 -8.68 0.01
C LYS A 51 4.23 -8.00 1.36
N LEU A 52 3.75 -6.77 1.48
CA LEU A 52 3.74 -6.06 2.75
C LEU A 52 2.60 -6.57 3.63
N LYS A 53 2.87 -6.71 4.92
CA LYS A 53 1.86 -7.02 5.92
C LYS A 53 1.74 -5.86 6.89
N LEU A 54 0.63 -5.14 6.78
CA LEU A 54 0.24 -4.14 7.75
C LEU A 54 -0.44 -4.79 8.94
N HIS A 55 -0.36 -4.13 10.10
CA HIS A 55 -1.08 -4.57 11.28
C HIS A 55 -2.60 -4.56 11.00
N LYS A 56 -3.37 -5.51 11.56
CA LYS A 56 -4.84 -5.56 11.34
C LYS A 56 -5.55 -4.30 11.81
N GLU A 57 -5.02 -3.68 12.85
CA GLU A 57 -5.50 -2.42 13.44
C GLU A 57 -4.76 -1.19 12.88
N ASN A 58 -4.18 -1.30 11.68
CA ASN A 58 -3.53 -0.17 11.04
C ASN A 58 -4.56 0.94 10.72
N VAL A 59 -4.29 2.13 11.23
CA VAL A 59 -5.07 3.35 10.97
C VAL A 59 -4.11 4.38 10.38
N MET A 60 -4.30 4.71 9.11
CA MET A 60 -3.50 5.66 8.36
C MET A 60 -4.22 7.00 8.20
N GLU A 61 -3.46 8.08 8.28
CA GLU A 61 -3.90 9.41 7.86
C GLU A 61 -4.00 9.48 6.33
N GLU A 62 -3.04 8.87 5.63
CA GLU A 62 -2.94 9.01 4.18
C GLU A 62 -2.34 7.76 3.51
N PHE A 63 -2.97 7.34 2.41
CA PHE A 63 -2.42 6.38 1.46
C PHE A 63 -2.43 7.00 0.07
N SER A 64 -1.28 7.06 -0.59
CA SER A 64 -1.13 7.53 -1.96
C SER A 64 -0.44 6.47 -2.80
N LEU A 65 -0.99 6.20 -3.99
CA LEU A 65 -0.38 5.35 -4.99
C LEU A 65 -0.42 6.04 -6.35
N SER A 66 0.75 6.27 -6.95
CA SER A 66 0.87 6.80 -8.31
C SER A 66 1.57 5.80 -9.23
N ALA A 67 1.09 5.70 -10.46
CA ALA A 67 1.70 4.89 -11.49
C ALA A 67 1.67 5.60 -12.84
N ASP A 68 2.83 6.01 -13.34
CA ASP A 68 2.94 6.75 -14.60
C ASP A 68 2.67 5.91 -15.84
N ARG A 69 2.82 4.58 -15.75
CA ARG A 69 2.68 3.66 -16.88
C ARG A 69 1.90 2.41 -16.48
N ALA A 70 1.17 1.81 -17.43
CA ALA A 70 0.45 0.56 -17.20
C ALA A 70 1.37 -0.59 -16.72
N GLY A 71 2.63 -0.61 -17.17
CA GLY A 71 3.61 -1.62 -16.75
C GLY A 71 3.94 -1.58 -15.25
N HIS A 72 3.78 -0.43 -14.58
CA HIS A 72 4.08 -0.27 -13.15
C HIS A 72 3.10 -1.05 -12.26
N ILE A 73 1.90 -1.35 -12.77
CA ILE A 73 0.82 -2.01 -12.02
C ILE A 73 0.48 -3.41 -12.54
N ALA A 74 1.25 -3.94 -13.49
CA ALA A 74 0.93 -5.18 -14.20
C ALA A 74 0.70 -6.37 -13.25
N GLU A 75 1.50 -6.45 -12.18
CA GLU A 75 1.40 -7.50 -11.16
C GLU A 75 0.12 -7.43 -10.33
N ILE A 76 -0.33 -6.20 -10.01
CA ILE A 76 -1.55 -5.99 -9.22
C ILE A 76 -2.80 -6.20 -10.08
N LEU A 77 -2.73 -5.86 -11.37
CA LEU A 77 -3.89 -5.89 -12.26
C LEU A 77 -4.51 -7.29 -12.37
N VAL A 78 -3.69 -8.34 -12.29
CA VAL A 78 -4.12 -9.75 -12.36
C VAL A 78 -4.60 -10.32 -11.03
N MET A 79 -4.52 -9.54 -9.94
CA MET A 79 -4.96 -9.98 -8.63
C MET A 79 -6.49 -9.96 -8.51
N LYS A 80 -7.00 -10.71 -7.53
CA LYS A 80 -8.42 -10.68 -7.18
C LYS A 80 -8.77 -9.33 -6.55
N ASP A 81 -10.02 -8.93 -6.73
CA ASP A 81 -10.54 -7.73 -6.08
C ASP A 81 -10.46 -7.89 -4.55
N LYS A 82 -10.19 -6.78 -3.86
CA LYS A 82 -10.03 -6.72 -2.39
C LYS A 82 -9.01 -7.73 -1.83
N SER A 83 -7.95 -8.02 -2.57
CA SER A 83 -6.91 -8.97 -2.12
C SER A 83 -5.71 -8.30 -1.45
N ILE A 84 -5.59 -6.96 -1.54
CA ILE A 84 -4.52 -6.18 -0.91
C ILE A 84 -5.12 -5.36 0.23
N PHE A 85 -4.92 -5.80 1.48
CA PHE A 85 -5.44 -5.11 2.66
C PHE A 85 -4.48 -4.00 3.11
N ILE A 86 -5.01 -2.78 3.29
CA ILE A 86 -4.23 -1.63 3.79
C ILE A 86 -4.75 -1.05 5.12
N GLY A 87 -5.89 -1.53 5.63
CA GLY A 87 -6.45 -1.09 6.91
C GLY A 87 -7.43 0.07 6.80
N LYS A 88 -7.56 0.85 7.87
CA LYS A 88 -8.41 2.04 7.89
C LYS A 88 -7.61 3.26 7.45
N VAL A 89 -8.22 4.16 6.69
CA VAL A 89 -7.54 5.31 6.10
C VAL A 89 -8.42 6.56 6.08
N TRP A 90 -7.87 7.72 6.44
CA TRP A 90 -8.60 9.00 6.35
C TRP A 90 -8.61 9.59 4.93
N ARG A 91 -7.48 9.50 4.22
CA ARG A 91 -7.33 10.01 2.86
C ARG A 91 -6.67 8.98 1.97
N ILE A 92 -7.29 8.73 0.82
CA ILE A 92 -6.76 7.80 -0.17
C ILE A 92 -6.68 8.46 -1.53
N SER A 93 -5.56 8.27 -2.22
CA SER A 93 -5.36 8.75 -3.59
C SER A 93 -4.79 7.64 -4.47
N PHE A 94 -5.46 7.39 -5.60
CA PHE A 94 -4.92 6.60 -6.69
C PHE A 94 -4.78 7.51 -7.90
N GLU A 95 -3.55 7.71 -8.37
CA GLU A 95 -3.24 8.63 -9.47
C GLU A 95 -2.84 7.92 -10.76
N ARG A 96 -3.23 8.50 -11.90
CA ARG A 96 -2.89 7.99 -13.25
C ARG A 96 -3.35 6.54 -13.44
N TYR A 97 -2.44 5.62 -13.79
CA TYR A 97 -2.78 4.21 -14.01
C TYR A 97 -3.15 3.48 -12.73
N ALA A 98 -2.79 4.01 -11.55
CA ALA A 98 -3.15 3.44 -10.26
C ALA A 98 -4.67 3.30 -10.06
N LYS A 99 -5.46 4.18 -10.68
CA LYS A 99 -6.94 4.11 -10.62
C LYS A 99 -7.49 2.78 -11.15
N ASN A 100 -6.78 2.15 -12.08
CA ASN A 100 -7.21 0.89 -12.69
C ASN A 100 -7.08 -0.31 -11.76
N ILE A 101 -6.41 -0.15 -10.61
CA ILE A 101 -6.22 -1.20 -9.60
C ILE A 101 -6.85 -0.85 -8.26
N GLU A 102 -7.61 0.25 -8.16
CA GLU A 102 -8.28 0.64 -6.91
C GLU A 102 -9.14 -0.51 -6.35
N ASN A 103 -9.89 -1.21 -7.20
CA ASN A 103 -10.73 -2.35 -6.81
C ASN A 103 -9.95 -3.56 -6.24
N LYS A 104 -8.62 -3.58 -6.38
CA LYS A 104 -7.75 -4.63 -5.83
C LYS A 104 -7.46 -4.42 -4.34
N PHE A 105 -7.68 -3.20 -3.84
CA PHE A 105 -7.42 -2.84 -2.45
C PHE A 105 -8.64 -3.04 -1.56
N ASP A 106 -8.39 -3.53 -0.36
CA ASP A 106 -9.36 -3.64 0.73
C ASP A 106 -8.99 -2.64 1.83
N PHE A 107 -9.87 -1.67 2.03
CA PHE A 107 -9.70 -0.59 3.00
C PHE A 107 -11.04 -0.09 3.52
N THR A 108 -11.00 0.58 4.66
CA THR A 108 -12.14 1.32 5.21
C THR A 108 -11.77 2.79 5.28
N VAL A 109 -12.50 3.63 4.55
CA VAL A 109 -12.35 5.08 4.67
C VAL A 109 -12.98 5.53 5.99
N ILE A 110 -12.22 6.25 6.80
CA ILE A 110 -12.72 6.86 8.03
C ILE A 110 -13.33 8.22 7.68
N THR A 111 -14.51 8.46 8.21
CA THR A 111 -15.26 9.70 8.10
C THR A 111 -15.32 10.42 9.43
N GLN A 112 -15.71 11.70 9.44
CA GLN A 112 -15.83 12.47 10.68
C GLN A 112 -16.87 11.86 11.65
N ASP A 113 -17.83 11.08 11.14
CA ASP A 113 -18.87 10.43 11.93
C ASP A 113 -18.38 9.18 12.69
N ASP A 114 -17.18 8.69 12.38
CA ASP A 114 -16.57 7.52 13.04
C ASP A 114 -15.84 7.88 14.35
N GLN A 115 -15.93 9.13 14.80
CA GLN A 115 -15.44 9.61 16.10
C GLN A 115 -16.58 9.57 17.13
N GLU A 116 -16.75 8.44 17.82
CA GLU A 116 -17.53 8.37 19.07
C GLU A 116 -16.73 8.89 20.28
#